data_AF-A0A7W0TJY8-F1
#
_entry.id   AF-A0A7W0TJY8-F1
#
_cell.length_a   1.000
_cell.length_b   1.000
_cell.length_c   1.000
_cell.angle_alpha   90.00
_cell.angle_beta   90.00
_cell.angle_gamma   90.00
#
_symmetry.space_group_name_H-M   'P 1'
#
loop_
_entity.id
_entity.type
_entity.pdbx_description
1 polymer ?
#
loop_
_entity_poly.entity_id
_entity_poly.type
_entity_poly.pdbx_seq_one_letter_code
_entity_poly.pdbx_strand_id
1 'polypeptide(L)'
;MKIGIVGMPNAGKSSLFNALTRAGAEAANYPFTTITPNIAVVPVLDPRLDAVARTVGASNLVPDTIDFHDIAGLVAGAHKGEGLGNQFLGNIRETDALLHVVRCHGDEAVIHPEGRVDPAADMETIETELVYADLEAAERRHGRVVR
;
A
#
# COMPACT_ATOMS: atom_id res chain seq x y z
N MET A 1 -8.19 -7.05 -7.08
CA MET A 1 -7.53 -7.14 -5.75
C MET A 1 -6.89 -5.79 -5.47
N LYS A 2 -6.99 -5.28 -4.24
CA LYS A 2 -6.41 -4.00 -3.81
C LYS A 2 -5.20 -4.22 -2.91
N ILE A 3 -4.06 -3.65 -3.27
CA ILE A 3 -2.82 -3.73 -2.51
C ILE A 3 -2.43 -2.35 -2.00
N GLY A 4 -2.27 -2.20 -0.69
CA GLY A 4 -1.79 -0.98 -0.05
C GLY A 4 -0.27 -0.93 0.03
N ILE A 5 0.36 0.07 -0.58
CA ILE A 5 1.81 0.30 -0.46
C ILE A 5 2.07 1.04 0.86
N VAL A 6 2.84 0.42 1.76
CA VAL A 6 3.17 0.95 3.09
C VAL A 6 4.68 0.93 3.33
N GLY A 7 5.13 1.62 4.37
CA GLY A 7 6.55 1.71 4.75
C GLY A 7 6.92 3.09 5.26
N MET A 8 8.11 3.18 5.86
CA MET A 8 8.62 4.41 6.46
C MET A 8 8.72 5.58 5.46
N PRO A 9 8.66 6.84 5.91
CA PRO A 9 8.92 8.00 5.06
C PRO A 9 10.27 7.83 4.35
N ASN A 10 10.33 8.20 3.07
CA ASN A 10 11.52 8.07 2.23
C ASN A 10 12.02 6.62 1.99
N ALA A 11 11.24 5.59 2.30
CA ALA A 11 11.59 4.20 1.99
C ALA A 11 11.56 3.85 0.47
N GLY A 12 11.08 4.77 -0.38
CA GLY A 12 10.98 4.56 -1.83
C GLY A 12 9.57 4.22 -2.35
N LYS A 13 8.54 4.34 -1.52
CA LYS A 13 7.13 4.07 -1.89
C LYS A 13 6.69 4.79 -3.17
N SER A 14 6.84 6.12 -3.22
CA SER A 14 6.43 6.91 -4.39
C SER A 14 7.28 6.59 -5.63
N SER A 15 8.55 6.21 -5.45
CA SER A 15 9.41 5.75 -6.56
C SER A 15 8.89 4.43 -7.15
N LEU A 16 8.52 3.48 -6.29
CA LEU A 16 7.90 2.22 -6.71
C LEU A 16 6.56 2.45 -7.39
N PHE A 17 5.69 3.29 -6.80
CA PHE A 17 4.40 3.65 -7.38
C PHE A 17 4.57 4.29 -8.77
N ASN A 18 5.51 5.23 -8.89
CA ASN A 18 5.82 5.87 -10.18
C ASN A 18 6.43 4.92 -11.21
N ALA A 19 7.08 3.83 -10.78
CA ALA A 19 7.56 2.79 -11.67
C ALA A 19 6.39 1.94 -12.18
N LEU A 20 5.45 1.59 -11.29
CA LEU A 20 4.23 0.86 -11.66
C LEU A 20 3.37 1.65 -12.64
N THR A 21 3.12 2.94 -12.38
CA THR A 21 2.35 3.81 -13.30
C THR A 21 3.03 4.00 -14.65
N ARG A 22 4.37 4.16 -14.68
CA ARG A 22 5.13 4.27 -15.94
C ARG A 22 5.23 2.98 -16.73
N ALA A 23 5.11 1.82 -16.09
CA ALA A 23 5.13 0.51 -16.75
C ALA A 23 3.83 0.20 -17.52
N GLY A 24 2.91 1.16 -17.64
CA GLY A 24 1.64 0.99 -18.34
C GLY A 24 0.46 0.71 -17.43
N ALA A 25 0.60 0.93 -16.12
CA ALA A 25 -0.56 0.88 -15.23
C ALA A 25 -1.42 2.13 -15.45
N GLU A 26 -2.69 1.92 -15.78
CA GLU A 26 -3.62 3.04 -15.97
C GLU A 26 -3.94 3.68 -14.61
N ALA A 27 -3.81 4.99 -14.54
CA ALA A 27 -4.27 5.76 -13.38
C ALA A 27 -5.79 5.91 -13.50
N ALA A 28 -6.53 5.17 -12.67
CA ALA A 28 -7.99 5.22 -12.65
C ALA A 28 -8.48 6.38 -11.78
N ASN A 29 -9.24 7.32 -12.37
CA ASN A 29 -9.98 8.33 -11.62
C ASN A 29 -11.37 7.79 -11.27
N TYR A 30 -11.61 7.43 -10.00
CA TYR A 30 -12.94 7.02 -9.54
C TYR A 30 -13.82 8.27 -9.28
N PRO A 31 -14.94 8.47 -10.01
CA PRO A 31 -15.67 9.75 -10.02
C PRO A 31 -16.45 10.11 -8.74
N PHE A 32 -16.35 9.31 -7.66
CA PHE A 32 -17.25 9.38 -6.51
C PHE A 32 -16.55 9.44 -5.14
N THR A 33 -15.22 9.48 -5.08
CA THR A 33 -14.47 9.61 -3.83
C THR A 33 -13.98 11.06 -3.65
N THR A 34 -14.27 11.68 -2.50
CA THR A 34 -13.81 13.05 -2.16
C THR A 34 -12.31 13.15 -1.90
N ILE A 35 -11.63 12.01 -1.81
CA ILE A 35 -10.18 11.87 -1.78
C ILE A 35 -9.83 11.11 -3.06
N THR A 36 -8.89 11.62 -3.86
CA THR A 36 -8.36 10.91 -5.03
C THR A 36 -7.19 10.05 -4.54
N PRO A 37 -7.38 8.77 -4.21
CA PRO A 37 -6.24 7.90 -3.93
C PRO A 37 -5.38 7.81 -5.18
N ASN A 38 -4.06 7.88 -5.01
CA ASN A 38 -3.11 7.54 -6.06
C ASN A 38 -3.22 6.01 -6.28
N ILE A 39 -4.07 5.61 -7.22
CA ILE A 39 -4.28 4.21 -7.61
C ILE A 39 -3.56 3.93 -8.92
N ALA A 40 -2.79 2.86 -8.97
CA ALA A 40 -2.19 2.31 -10.19
C ALA A 40 -2.81 0.94 -10.50
N VAL A 41 -3.47 0.80 -11.65
CA VAL A 41 -4.08 -0.47 -12.07
C VAL A 41 -3.10 -1.23 -12.95
N VAL A 42 -2.51 -2.31 -12.43
CA VAL A 42 -1.43 -3.06 -13.09
C VAL A 42 -1.98 -4.39 -13.63
N PRO A 43 -1.80 -4.71 -14.93
CA PRO A 43 -2.19 -6.01 -15.47
C PRO A 43 -1.27 -7.12 -14.96
N VAL A 44 -1.86 -8.27 -14.65
CA VAL A 44 -1.11 -9.47 -14.26
C VAL A 44 -0.52 -10.12 -15.50
N LEU A 45 0.81 -10.18 -15.57
CA LEU A 45 1.53 -10.84 -16.65
C LEU A 45 1.47 -12.37 -16.47
N ASP A 46 0.66 -13.03 -17.30
CA ASP A 46 0.49 -14.49 -17.24
C ASP A 46 0.79 -15.15 -18.61
N PRO A 47 1.94 -15.85 -18.76
CA PRO A 47 2.30 -16.49 -20.02
C PRO A 47 1.34 -17.61 -20.44
N ARG A 48 0.52 -18.12 -19.51
CA ARG A 48 -0.52 -19.13 -19.81
C ARG A 48 -1.67 -18.49 -20.57
N LEU A 49 -2.04 -17.26 -20.21
CA LEU A 49 -3.08 -16.50 -20.91
C LEU A 49 -2.66 -16.25 -22.36
N ASP A 50 -1.40 -15.89 -22.58
CA ASP A 50 -0.83 -15.72 -23.92
C ASP A 50 -0.87 -17.02 -24.75
N ALA A 51 -0.55 -18.16 -24.12
CA ALA A 51 -0.57 -19.45 -24.78
C ALA A 51 -2.01 -19.86 -25.18
N VAL A 52 -2.98 -19.64 -24.31
CA VAL A 52 -4.40 -19.90 -24.61
C VAL A 52 -4.87 -18.99 -25.74
N ALA A 53 -4.60 -17.68 -25.66
CA ALA A 53 -4.98 -16.71 -26.68
C ALA A 53 -4.46 -17.10 -28.07
N ARG A 54 -3.19 -17.54 -28.16
CA ARG A 54 -2.61 -18.05 -29.42
C ARG A 54 -3.28 -19.33 -29.90
N THR A 55 -3.60 -20.25 -28.98
CA THR A 55 -4.19 -21.56 -29.33
C THR A 55 -5.60 -21.41 -29.90
N VAL A 56 -6.40 -20.49 -29.36
CA VAL A 56 -7.79 -20.29 -29.80
C VAL A 56 -7.94 -19.21 -30.87
N GLY A 57 -6.84 -18.54 -31.26
CA GLY A 57 -6.88 -17.44 -32.23
C GLY A 57 -7.64 -16.22 -31.73
N ALA A 58 -7.49 -15.87 -30.44
CA ALA A 58 -8.20 -14.74 -29.84
C ALA A 58 -7.75 -13.40 -30.47
N SER A 59 -8.72 -12.52 -30.76
CA SER A 59 -8.45 -11.19 -31.30
C SER A 59 -7.99 -10.17 -30.24
N ASN A 60 -8.34 -10.41 -28.97
CA ASN A 60 -8.01 -9.55 -27.84
C ASN A 60 -7.57 -10.39 -26.64
N LEU A 61 -6.64 -9.85 -25.85
CA LEU A 61 -6.18 -10.43 -24.59
C LEU A 61 -6.59 -9.48 -23.46
N VAL A 62 -7.33 -10.00 -22.48
CA VAL A 62 -7.78 -9.23 -21.32
C VAL A 62 -7.14 -9.86 -20.09
N PRO A 63 -6.06 -9.26 -19.54
CA PRO A 63 -5.44 -9.75 -18.32
C PRO A 63 -6.32 -9.42 -17.11
N ASP A 64 -6.13 -10.18 -16.03
CA ASP A 64 -6.61 -9.76 -14.72
C ASP A 64 -5.79 -8.57 -14.21
N THR A 65 -6.32 -7.79 -13.26
CA THR A 65 -5.67 -6.56 -12.78
C THR A 65 -5.54 -6.51 -11.26
N ILE A 66 -4.49 -5.82 -10.81
CA ILE A 66 -4.23 -5.52 -9.41
C ILE A 66 -4.19 -4.00 -9.24
N ASP A 67 -4.95 -3.51 -8.27
CA ASP A 67 -5.02 -2.08 -7.94
C ASP A 67 -4.02 -1.80 -6.81
N PHE A 68 -2.98 -1.02 -7.10
CA PHE A 68 -2.02 -0.56 -6.10
C PHE A 68 -2.41 0.81 -5.58
N HIS A 69 -2.63 0.91 -4.28
CA HIS A 69 -2.96 2.15 -3.59
C HIS A 69 -1.69 2.67 -2.91
N ASP A 70 -1.21 3.86 -3.31
CA ASP A 70 -0.13 4.54 -2.57
C ASP A 70 -0.70 5.11 -1.27
N ILE A 71 -0.35 4.50 -0.15
CA ILE A 71 -0.79 4.96 1.17
C ILE A 71 0.34 5.86 1.72
N ALA A 72 -0.02 7.10 2.07
CA ALA A 72 0.91 8.11 2.59
C ALA A 72 1.81 7.53 3.69
N GLY A 73 3.10 7.90 3.77
CA GLY A 73 4.04 7.25 4.69
C GLY A 73 3.59 7.27 6.16
N LEU A 74 3.62 6.10 6.81
CA LEU A 74 3.34 5.97 8.24
C LEU A 74 4.47 6.63 9.03
N VAL A 75 4.12 7.59 9.88
CA VAL A 75 5.04 8.20 10.85
C VAL A 75 4.78 7.56 12.21
N ALA A 76 5.83 7.35 12.99
CA ALA A 76 5.71 6.83 14.36
C ALA A 76 4.66 7.64 15.16
N GLY A 77 3.78 6.95 15.89
CA GLY A 77 2.67 7.56 16.61
C GLY A 77 1.39 7.76 15.80
N ALA A 78 1.24 7.13 14.63
CA ALA A 78 0.00 7.15 13.85
C ALA A 78 -1.21 6.64 14.65
N HIS A 79 -1.03 5.68 15.55
CA HIS A 79 -2.08 5.22 16.47
C HIS A 79 -2.56 6.28 17.49
N LYS A 80 -1.81 7.36 17.74
CA LYS A 80 -2.13 8.37 18.77
C LYS A 80 -3.18 9.41 18.35
N GLY A 81 -3.67 9.35 17.11
CA GLY A 81 -4.94 9.99 16.76
C GLY A 81 -4.92 11.49 16.45
N GLU A 82 -3.79 12.11 16.09
CA GLU A 82 -3.74 13.52 15.61
C GLU A 82 -4.38 13.74 14.21
N GLY A 83 -5.44 12.99 13.88
CA GLY A 83 -6.23 13.15 12.65
C GLY A 83 -5.61 12.54 11.39
N LEU A 84 -4.29 12.63 11.18
CA LEU A 84 -3.61 12.04 10.00
C LEU A 84 -3.48 10.52 10.10
N GLY A 85 -3.19 9.97 11.29
CA GLY A 85 -3.02 8.53 11.48
C GLY A 85 -4.30 7.72 11.29
N ASN A 86 -5.46 8.27 11.66
CA ASN A 86 -6.76 7.59 11.46
C ASN A 86 -7.19 7.53 9.99
N GLN A 87 -6.92 8.58 9.21
CA GLN A 87 -7.17 8.54 7.76
C GLN A 87 -6.26 7.52 7.07
N PHE A 88 -5.00 7.44 7.49
CA PHE A 88 -4.04 6.44 7.01
C PHE A 88 -4.49 4.99 7.32
N LEU A 89 -4.85 4.70 8.57
CA LEU A 89 -5.34 3.38 8.96
C LEU A 89 -6.68 3.04 8.28
N GLY A 90 -7.53 4.04 8.02
CA GLY A 90 -8.73 3.89 7.20
C GLY A 90 -8.41 3.39 5.80
N ASN A 91 -7.45 4.02 5.12
CA ASN A 91 -7.02 3.61 3.79
C ASN A 91 -6.42 2.19 3.75
N ILE A 92 -5.65 1.80 4.78
CA ILE A 92 -5.15 0.42 4.89
C ILE A 92 -6.30 -0.58 4.97
N ARG A 93 -7.32 -0.29 5.78
CA ARG A 93 -8.48 -1.18 5.98
C ARG A 93 -9.31 -1.37 4.70
N GLU A 94 -9.15 -0.52 3.69
CA GLU A 94 -9.80 -0.65 2.39
C GLU A 94 -9.02 -1.53 1.40
N THR A 95 -7.85 -2.05 1.79
CA THR A 95 -7.00 -2.91 0.97
C THR A 95 -7.08 -4.38 1.38
N ASP A 96 -6.85 -5.29 0.42
CA ASP A 96 -6.89 -6.74 0.63
C ASP A 96 -5.53 -7.28 1.11
N ALA A 97 -4.44 -6.59 0.78
CA ALA A 97 -3.08 -6.96 1.15
C ALA A 97 -2.17 -5.73 1.28
N LEU A 98 -1.08 -5.87 2.04
CA LEU A 98 -0.07 -4.84 2.21
C LEU A 98 1.21 -5.20 1.44
N LEU A 99 1.75 -4.21 0.72
CA LEU A 99 3.09 -4.24 0.16
C LEU A 99 3.99 -3.32 0.98
N HIS A 100 4.81 -3.92 1.85
CA HIS A 100 5.69 -3.19 2.75
C HIS A 100 7.04 -2.89 2.09
N VAL A 101 7.27 -1.62 1.78
CA VAL A 101 8.53 -1.11 1.24
C VAL A 101 9.50 -0.78 2.37
N VAL A 102 10.62 -1.50 2.41
CA VAL A 102 11.67 -1.34 3.42
C VAL A 102 12.93 -0.78 2.76
N ARG A 103 13.52 0.25 3.37
CA ARG A 103 14.74 0.87 2.87
C ARG A 103 15.95 0.01 3.21
N CYS A 104 16.66 -0.49 2.19
CA CYS A 104 17.88 -1.29 2.37
C CYS A 104 19.15 -0.65 1.78
N HIS A 105 19.12 0.66 1.48
CA HIS A 105 20.27 1.39 0.95
C HIS A 105 20.69 2.54 1.88
N GLY A 106 22.00 2.77 2.01
CA GLY A 106 22.61 3.79 2.86
C GLY A 106 22.88 5.13 2.18
N ASP A 107 22.13 5.49 1.13
CA ASP A 107 22.35 6.74 0.40
C ASP A 107 22.16 7.97 1.32
N GLU A 108 23.24 8.71 1.56
CA GLU A 108 23.26 9.90 2.43
C GLU A 108 22.42 11.05 1.88
N ALA A 109 22.14 11.08 0.57
CA ALA A 109 21.27 12.09 -0.04
C ALA A 109 19.79 11.90 0.36
N VAL A 110 19.41 10.72 0.88
CA VAL A 110 18.05 10.40 1.31
C VAL A 110 18.00 10.42 2.83
N ILE A 111 17.39 11.46 3.40
CA ILE A 111 17.26 11.62 4.86
C ILE A 111 16.30 10.57 5.42
N HIS A 112 16.77 9.77 6.38
CA HIS A 112 15.91 8.89 7.17
C HIS A 112 15.31 9.65 8.35
N PRO A 113 14.01 9.48 8.69
CA PRO A 113 13.37 10.19 9.81
C PRO A 113 14.09 10.03 11.15
N GLU A 114 14.67 8.86 11.39
CA GLU A 114 15.40 8.56 12.63
C GLU A 114 16.90 8.85 12.54
N GLY A 115 17.37 9.44 11.43
CA GLY A 115 18.79 9.73 11.20
C GLY A 115 19.69 8.51 10.98
N ARG A 116 19.14 7.30 11.06
CA ARG A 116 19.83 6.02 10.78
C ARG A 116 18.97 5.16 9.86
N VAL A 117 19.60 4.34 9.02
CA VAL A 117 18.91 3.32 8.22
C VAL A 117 19.04 1.99 8.97
N ASP A 118 17.93 1.47 9.46
CA ASP A 118 17.85 0.18 10.14
C ASP A 118 16.58 -0.56 9.65
N PRO A 119 16.71 -1.43 8.63
CA PRO A 119 15.58 -2.13 8.03
C PRO A 119 14.75 -2.92 9.06
N ALA A 120 15.40 -3.51 10.06
CA ALA A 120 14.73 -4.33 11.06
C ALA A 120 13.87 -3.46 11.99
N ALA A 121 14.44 -2.36 12.47
CA ALA A 121 13.71 -1.39 13.29
C ALA A 121 12.57 -0.72 12.51
N ASP A 122 12.76 -0.41 11.23
CA ASP A 122 11.72 0.15 10.37
C ASP A 122 10.53 -0.82 10.23
N MET A 123 10.82 -2.11 10.00
CA MET A 123 9.79 -3.14 9.93
C MET A 123 9.03 -3.29 11.24
N GLU A 124 9.76 -3.35 12.36
CA GLU A 124 9.18 -3.47 13.71
C GLU A 124 8.29 -2.27 14.04
N THR A 125 8.71 -1.05 13.67
CA THR A 125 7.93 0.17 13.87
C THR A 125 6.58 0.10 13.18
N ILE A 126 6.57 -0.28 11.90
CA ILE A 126 5.34 -0.38 11.11
C ILE A 126 4.43 -1.49 11.66
N GLU A 127 4.97 -2.66 11.93
CA GLU A 127 4.21 -3.79 12.48
C GLU A 127 3.56 -3.44 13.83
N THR A 128 4.33 -2.79 14.71
CA THR A 128 3.86 -2.35 16.03
C THR A 128 2.67 -1.39 15.91
N GLU A 129 2.72 -0.44 14.99
CA GLU A 129 1.62 0.50 14.75
C GLU A 129 0.36 -0.18 14.20
N LEU A 130 0.51 -1.20 13.34
CA LEU A 130 -0.61 -2.01 12.85
C LEU A 130 -1.25 -2.82 13.99
N VAL A 131 -0.43 -3.44 14.84
CA VAL A 131 -0.91 -4.20 16.01
C VAL A 131 -1.67 -3.29 16.99
N TYR A 132 -1.15 -2.09 17.27
CA TYR A 132 -1.86 -1.12 18.12
C TYR A 132 -3.19 -0.66 17.50
N ALA A 133 -3.24 -0.44 16.19
CA ALA A 133 -4.47 -0.07 15.50
C ALA A 133 -5.54 -1.18 15.57
N ASP A 134 -5.13 -2.44 15.51
CA ASP A 134 -6.03 -3.58 15.66
C ASP A 134 -6.47 -3.79 17.10
N LEU A 135 -5.58 -3.61 18.07
CA LEU A 135 -5.93 -3.63 19.49
C LEU A 135 -7.00 -2.59 19.81
N GLU A 136 -6.83 -1.34 19.38
CA GLU A 136 -7.81 -0.27 19.59
C GLU A 136 -9.17 -0.61 18.95
N ALA A 137 -9.16 -1.20 17.74
CA ALA A 137 -10.39 -1.66 17.09
C ALA A 137 -11.07 -2.80 17.86
N ALA A 138 -10.30 -3.77 18.35
CA ALA A 138 -10.80 -4.88 19.13
C ALA A 138 -11.41 -4.42 20.47
N GLU A 139 -10.75 -3.51 21.19
CA GLU A 139 -11.23 -2.93 22.44
C GLU A 139 -12.54 -2.15 22.24
N ARG A 140 -12.62 -1.32 21.19
CA ARG A 140 -13.87 -0.61 20.82
C ARG A 140 -15.01 -1.58 20.53
N ARG A 141 -14.74 -2.70 19.84
CA ARG A 141 -15.76 -3.72 19.55
C ARG A 141 -16.18 -4.45 20.83
N HIS A 142 -15.23 -4.86 21.65
CA HIS A 142 -15.48 -5.55 22.92
C HIS A 142 -16.39 -4.73 23.83
N GLY A 143 -16.10 -3.44 24.01
CA GLY A 143 -16.93 -2.54 24.84
C GLY A 143 -18.38 -2.37 24.35
N ARG A 144 -18.66 -2.60 23.06
CA ARG A 144 -20.02 -2.57 22.49
C ARG A 144 -20.77 -3.88 22.66
N VAL A 145 -20.08 -5.01 22.69
CA VAL A 145 -20.68 -6.36 22.76
C VAL A 145 -20.94 -6.80 24.20
N VAL A 146 -20.12 -6.34 25.16
CA VAL A 146 -20.23 -6.71 26.58
C VAL A 146 -21.24 -5.82 27.35
N ARG A 147 -21.71 -4.74 26.73
CA ARG A 147 -22.84 -3.94 27.22
C ARG A 147 -24.16 -4.57 26.83
#